data_AF-A0A7C2YCT5-F1
#
_entry.id   AF-A0A7C2YCT5-F1
#
_cell.length_a   1.000
_cell.length_b   1.000
_cell.length_c   1.000
_cell.angle_alpha   90.00
_cell.angle_beta   90.00
_cell.angle_gamma   90.00
#
_symmetry.space_group_name_H-M   'P 1'
#
loop_
_entity.id
_entity.type
_entity.pdbx_description
1 polymer ?
#
loop_
_entity_poly.entity_id
_entity_poly.type
_entity_poly.pdbx_seq_one_letter_code
_entity_poly.pdbx_strand_id
1 'polypeptide(L)'
;MAGLAMLQASIATPRQDYTDCLKRAGLQAAAQQVAPDQYSAFASQQCAAQAASFKSALVAFDVKNGVKRAQAAADAQLQLDDYLAMSAEKYEAKAPKAKPPAPPQPVQAAAPVQPQN
;
A
#
# COMPACT_ATOMS: atom_id res chain seq x y z
N MET A 1 -32.49 -12.23 11.15
CA MET A 1 -31.17 -11.61 10.97
C MET A 1 -30.56 -11.93 9.58
N ALA A 2 -31.34 -11.82 8.49
CA ALA A 2 -30.86 -12.15 7.14
C ALA A 2 -30.19 -10.97 6.39
N GLY A 3 -30.30 -9.74 6.92
CA GLY A 3 -29.80 -8.54 6.25
C GLY A 3 -28.26 -8.39 6.26
N LEU A 4 -27.58 -8.79 7.32
CA LEU A 4 -26.12 -8.60 7.45
C LEU A 4 -25.32 -9.56 6.56
N ALA A 5 -25.76 -10.82 6.42
CA ALA A 5 -25.06 -11.82 5.62
C ALA A 5 -25.12 -11.53 4.10
N MET A 6 -26.27 -11.06 3.60
CA MET A 6 -26.42 -10.68 2.19
C MET A 6 -25.61 -9.42 1.83
N LEU A 7 -25.46 -8.49 2.78
CA LEU A 7 -24.68 -7.27 2.53
C LEU A 7 -23.17 -7.53 2.57
N GLN A 8 -22.67 -8.43 3.41
CA GLN A 8 -21.24 -8.79 3.40
C GLN A 8 -20.81 -9.45 2.07
N ALA A 9 -21.72 -10.17 1.41
CA ALA A 9 -21.47 -10.72 0.07
C ALA A 9 -21.16 -9.62 -0.97
N SER A 10 -21.78 -8.44 -0.86
CA SER A 10 -21.56 -7.33 -1.80
C SER A 10 -20.17 -6.67 -1.68
N ILE A 11 -19.49 -6.86 -0.55
CA ILE A 11 -18.13 -6.35 -0.32
C ILE A 11 -17.07 -7.45 -0.55
N ALA A 12 -17.47 -8.73 -0.51
CA ALA A 12 -16.56 -9.86 -0.60
C ALA A 12 -15.74 -9.85 -1.90
N THR A 13 -16.39 -9.70 -3.05
CA THR A 13 -15.70 -9.70 -4.35
C THR A 13 -14.73 -8.52 -4.50
N PRO A 14 -15.13 -7.25 -4.30
CA PRO A 14 -14.20 -6.13 -4.41
C PRO A 14 -13.02 -6.21 -3.44
N ARG A 15 -13.25 -6.72 -2.21
CA ARG A 15 -12.18 -6.97 -1.25
C ARG A 15 -11.21 -8.03 -1.78
N GLN A 16 -11.73 -9.14 -2.26
CA GLN A 16 -10.91 -10.21 -2.82
C GLN A 16 -10.06 -9.69 -3.98
N ASP A 17 -10.67 -8.98 -4.93
CA ASP A 17 -9.97 -8.40 -6.09
C ASP A 17 -8.82 -7.49 -5.67
N TYR A 18 -9.03 -6.65 -4.66
CA TYR A 18 -7.97 -5.79 -4.12
C TYR A 18 -6.85 -6.59 -3.46
N THR A 19 -7.18 -7.56 -2.59
CA THR A 19 -6.17 -8.40 -1.94
C THR A 19 -5.38 -9.25 -2.93
N ASP A 20 -6.03 -9.77 -3.97
CA ASP A 20 -5.35 -10.54 -5.02
C ASP A 20 -4.48 -9.64 -5.90
N CYS A 21 -4.89 -8.38 -6.12
CA CYS A 21 -4.02 -7.39 -6.74
C CYS A 21 -2.78 -7.13 -5.90
N LEU A 22 -2.91 -6.89 -4.59
CA LEU A 22 -1.77 -6.64 -3.70
C LEU A 22 -0.78 -7.82 -3.68
N LYS A 23 -1.29 -9.06 -3.67
CA LYS A 23 -0.44 -10.27 -3.81
C LYS A 23 0.33 -10.26 -5.12
N ARG A 24 -0.33 -10.00 -6.25
CA ARG A 24 0.33 -9.92 -7.57
C ARG A 24 1.34 -8.79 -7.63
N ALA A 25 1.02 -7.62 -7.06
CA ALA A 25 1.93 -6.49 -6.94
C ALA A 25 3.18 -6.89 -6.12
N GLY A 26 3.03 -7.65 -5.04
CA GLY A 26 4.16 -8.23 -4.29
C GLY A 26 5.07 -9.11 -5.15
N LEU A 27 4.50 -9.99 -5.96
CA LEU A 27 5.26 -10.86 -6.87
C LEU A 27 5.98 -10.06 -7.97
N GLN A 28 5.29 -9.08 -8.56
CA GLN A 28 5.85 -8.21 -9.59
C GLN A 28 6.95 -7.30 -9.03
N ALA A 29 6.73 -6.73 -7.84
CA ALA A 29 7.72 -5.92 -7.14
C ALA A 29 8.99 -6.72 -6.85
N ALA A 30 8.86 -7.98 -6.40
CA ALA A 30 10.01 -8.86 -6.18
C ALA A 30 10.78 -9.16 -7.48
N ALA A 31 10.05 -9.44 -8.58
CA ALA A 31 10.65 -9.68 -9.89
C ALA A 31 11.37 -8.43 -10.45
N GLN A 32 10.85 -7.24 -10.16
CA GLN A 32 11.42 -5.95 -10.54
C GLN A 32 12.43 -5.41 -9.53
N GLN A 33 12.71 -6.15 -8.45
CA GLN A 33 13.59 -5.74 -7.34
C GLN A 33 13.23 -4.37 -6.75
N VAL A 34 11.92 -4.08 -6.65
CA VAL A 34 11.43 -2.84 -6.02
C VAL A 34 11.87 -2.80 -4.57
N ALA A 35 12.49 -1.69 -4.17
CA ALA A 35 12.95 -1.50 -2.80
C ALA A 35 11.74 -1.48 -1.82
N PRO A 36 11.88 -2.00 -0.58
CA PRO A 36 10.77 -2.10 0.36
C PRO A 36 10.07 -0.75 0.65
N ASP A 37 10.84 0.34 0.75
CA ASP A 37 10.35 1.71 0.93
C ASP A 37 9.53 2.22 -0.26
N GLN A 38 9.76 1.68 -1.45
CA GLN A 38 9.06 2.03 -2.69
C GLN A 38 7.85 1.14 -2.98
N TYR A 39 7.68 0.05 -2.23
CA TYR A 39 6.63 -0.94 -2.49
C TYR A 39 5.23 -0.34 -2.37
N SER A 40 4.94 0.47 -1.35
CA SER A 40 3.60 1.03 -1.15
C SER A 40 3.17 1.93 -2.30
N ALA A 41 4.10 2.72 -2.84
CA ALA A 41 3.86 3.55 -4.04
C ALA A 41 3.62 2.67 -5.28
N PHE A 42 4.41 1.62 -5.45
CA PHE A 42 4.24 0.67 -6.55
C PHE A 42 2.88 -0.03 -6.49
N ALA A 43 2.54 -0.62 -5.34
CA ALA A 43 1.31 -1.39 -5.16
C ALA A 43 0.07 -0.50 -5.24
N SER A 44 0.10 0.72 -4.71
CA SER A 44 -1.02 1.67 -4.82
C SER A 44 -1.30 2.07 -6.27
N GLN A 45 -0.25 2.29 -7.08
CA GLN A 45 -0.40 2.57 -8.51
C GLN A 45 -0.96 1.36 -9.28
N GLN A 46 -0.41 0.17 -9.05
CA GLN A 46 -0.84 -1.05 -9.75
C GLN A 46 -2.27 -1.47 -9.41
N CYS A 47 -2.70 -1.21 -8.17
CA CYS A 47 -4.00 -1.65 -7.65
C CYS A 47 -5.05 -0.53 -7.54
N ALA A 48 -4.81 0.64 -8.15
CA ALA A 48 -5.67 1.82 -8.03
C ALA A 48 -7.13 1.54 -8.43
N ALA A 49 -7.36 0.75 -9.50
CA ALA A 49 -8.71 0.42 -9.96
C ALA A 49 -9.46 -0.48 -8.97
N GLN A 50 -8.79 -1.52 -8.44
CA GLN A 50 -9.38 -2.43 -7.46
C GLN A 50 -9.59 -1.73 -6.12
N ALA A 51 -8.67 -0.85 -5.72
CA ALA A 51 -8.83 0.01 -4.55
C ALA A 51 -10.08 0.90 -4.69
N ALA A 52 -10.25 1.58 -5.83
CA ALA A 52 -11.42 2.42 -6.08
C ALA A 52 -12.73 1.63 -6.03
N SER A 53 -12.76 0.43 -6.64
CA SER A 53 -13.92 -0.47 -6.60
C SER A 53 -14.26 -0.89 -5.16
N PHE A 54 -13.25 -1.33 -4.40
CA PHE A 54 -13.43 -1.76 -3.02
C PHE A 54 -13.87 -0.61 -2.11
N LYS A 55 -13.26 0.57 -2.24
CA LYS A 55 -13.66 1.78 -1.52
C LYS A 55 -15.11 2.16 -1.81
N SER A 56 -15.53 2.10 -3.07
CA SER A 56 -16.91 2.39 -3.46
C SER A 56 -17.90 1.42 -2.82
N ALA A 57 -17.57 0.12 -2.79
CA ALA A 57 -18.39 -0.91 -2.15
C ALA A 57 -18.52 -0.70 -0.63
N LEU A 58 -17.42 -0.35 0.06
CA LEU A 58 -17.42 -0.01 1.49
C LEU A 58 -18.31 1.20 1.77
N VAL A 59 -18.11 2.30 1.01
CA VAL A 59 -18.93 3.51 1.17
C VAL A 59 -20.41 3.23 0.93
N ALA A 60 -20.75 2.46 -0.10
CA ALA A 60 -22.13 2.09 -0.39
C ALA A 60 -22.75 1.26 0.74
N PHE A 61 -21.98 0.33 1.31
CA PHE A 61 -22.41 -0.46 2.46
C PHE A 61 -22.65 0.43 3.69
N ASP A 62 -21.70 1.26 4.09
CA ASP A 62 -21.82 2.09 5.28
C ASP A 62 -22.96 3.10 5.17
N VAL A 63 -23.11 3.74 4.00
CA VAL A 63 -24.23 4.66 3.72
C VAL A 63 -25.57 3.93 3.80
N LYS A 64 -25.67 2.70 3.29
CA LYS A 64 -26.88 1.88 3.39
C LYS A 64 -27.21 1.52 4.85
N ASN A 65 -26.22 1.51 5.73
CA ASN A 65 -26.37 1.25 7.16
C ASN A 65 -26.46 2.53 8.02
N GLY A 66 -26.63 3.70 7.39
CA GLY A 66 -26.90 4.96 8.09
C GLY A 66 -25.66 5.80 8.45
N VAL A 67 -24.47 5.39 8.01
CA VAL A 67 -23.24 6.20 8.17
C VAL A 67 -23.27 7.36 7.17
N LYS A 68 -22.87 8.55 7.62
CA LYS A 68 -22.76 9.71 6.72
C LYS A 68 -21.71 9.44 5.64
N ARG A 69 -22.01 9.78 4.39
CA ARG A 69 -21.11 9.51 3.24
C ARG A 69 -19.67 10.00 3.45
N ALA A 70 -19.48 11.16 4.06
CA ALA A 70 -18.14 11.69 4.33
C ALA A 70 -17.36 10.81 5.33
N GLN A 71 -18.02 10.35 6.39
CA GLN A 71 -17.44 9.42 7.37
C GLN A 71 -17.17 8.06 6.74
N ALA A 72 -18.14 7.50 6.01
CA ALA A 72 -17.98 6.25 5.28
C ALA A 72 -16.79 6.28 4.30
N ALA A 73 -16.57 7.42 3.63
CA ALA A 73 -15.43 7.58 2.72
C ALA A 73 -14.08 7.64 3.44
N ALA A 74 -14.04 8.19 4.66
CA ALA A 74 -12.85 8.20 5.50
C ALA A 74 -12.57 6.80 6.06
N ASP A 75 -13.59 6.13 6.58
CA ASP A 75 -13.49 4.77 7.12
C ASP A 75 -13.04 3.77 6.04
N ALA A 76 -13.62 3.87 4.83
CA ALA A 76 -13.19 3.07 3.69
C ALA A 76 -11.75 3.34 3.27
N GLN A 77 -11.28 4.59 3.36
CA GLN A 77 -9.89 4.93 3.05
C GLN A 77 -8.92 4.30 4.06
N LEU A 78 -9.21 4.42 5.36
CA LEU A 78 -8.41 3.80 6.41
C LEU A 78 -8.31 2.28 6.21
N GLN A 79 -9.43 1.64 5.87
CA GLN A 79 -9.43 0.21 5.59
C GLN A 79 -8.53 -0.16 4.39
N LEU A 80 -8.55 0.64 3.31
CA LEU A 80 -7.67 0.44 2.16
C LEU A 80 -6.18 0.59 2.54
N ASP A 81 -5.88 1.58 3.37
CA ASP A 81 -4.53 1.89 3.85
C ASP A 81 -4.00 0.74 4.74
N ASP A 82 -4.84 0.17 5.61
CA ASP A 82 -4.49 -1.00 6.43
C ASP A 82 -4.12 -2.22 5.57
N TYR A 83 -4.90 -2.51 4.52
CA TYR A 83 -4.58 -3.60 3.58
C TYR A 83 -3.25 -3.36 2.86
N LEU A 84 -2.97 -2.12 2.45
CA LEU A 84 -1.72 -1.76 1.79
C LEU A 84 -0.53 -1.88 2.75
N ALA A 85 -0.67 -1.38 3.98
CA ALA A 85 0.34 -1.49 5.03
C ALA A 85 0.67 -2.95 5.36
N MET A 86 -0.35 -3.79 5.58
CA MET A 86 -0.16 -5.22 5.80
C MET A 86 0.53 -5.92 4.62
N SER A 87 0.27 -5.46 3.38
CA SER A 87 0.95 -5.99 2.19
C SER A 87 2.42 -5.56 2.15
N ALA A 88 2.72 -4.31 2.52
CA ALA A 88 4.07 -3.77 2.59
C ALA A 88 4.91 -4.49 3.64
N GLU A 89 4.37 -4.71 4.84
CA GLU A 89 5.03 -5.49 5.90
C GLU A 89 5.37 -6.92 5.43
N LYS A 90 4.43 -7.58 4.74
CA LYS A 90 4.66 -8.92 4.17
C LYS A 90 5.71 -8.91 3.07
N TYR A 91 5.76 -7.86 2.27
CA TYR A 91 6.76 -7.69 1.24
C TYR A 91 8.15 -7.47 1.84
N GLU A 92 8.28 -6.55 2.81
CA GLU A 92 9.53 -6.27 3.52
C GLU A 92 10.10 -7.52 4.21
N ALA A 93 9.25 -8.32 4.85
CA ALA A 93 9.67 -9.56 5.51
C ALA A 93 10.23 -10.62 4.55
N LYS A 94 9.87 -10.55 3.25
CA LYS A 94 10.27 -11.51 2.21
C LYS A 94 11.31 -10.96 1.25
N ALA A 95 11.43 -9.64 1.16
CA ALA A 95 12.43 -9.00 0.34
C ALA A 95 13.82 -9.41 0.86
N PRO A 96 14.77 -9.75 -0.03
CA PRO A 96 16.16 -9.90 0.39
C PRO A 96 16.54 -8.59 1.08
N LYS A 97 16.83 -8.66 2.39
CA LYS A 97 17.17 -7.47 3.18
C LYS A 97 18.26 -6.74 2.41
N ALA A 98 17.96 -5.51 1.99
CA ALA A 98 18.99 -4.63 1.49
C ALA A 98 20.10 -4.65 2.54
N LYS A 99 21.32 -4.95 2.10
CA LYS A 99 22.51 -4.83 2.95
C LYS A 99 22.40 -3.45 3.61
N PRO A 100 22.52 -3.33 4.95
CA PRO A 100 22.32 -2.06 5.64
C PRO A 100 23.10 -0.98 4.91
N PRO A 101 22.52 0.22 4.72
CA PRO A 101 23.21 1.30 4.03
C PRO A 101 24.59 1.42 4.67
N ALA A 102 25.63 1.44 3.83
CA ALA A 102 26.97 1.72 4.32
C ALA A 102 26.87 2.98 5.20
N PRO A 103 27.50 2.99 6.39
CA PRO A 103 27.52 4.19 7.22
C PRO A 103 27.91 5.37 6.32
N PRO A 104 27.29 6.55 6.51
CA PRO A 104 27.52 7.70 5.64
C PRO A 104 29.02 7.85 5.45
N GLN A 105 29.47 7.63 4.22
CA GLN A 105 30.87 7.84 3.91
C GLN A 105 31.16 9.28 4.31
N PRO A 106 32.19 9.55 5.11
CA PRO A 106 32.56 10.92 5.40
C PRO A 106 32.72 11.61 4.05
N VAL A 107 31.96 12.68 3.85
CA VAL A 107 32.15 13.60 2.74
C VAL A 107 33.65 13.86 2.70
N GLN A 108 34.30 13.40 1.63
CA GLN A 108 35.68 13.78 1.40
C GLN A 108 35.63 15.29 1.23
N ALA A 109 36.01 15.99 2.29
CA ALA A 109 36.24 17.42 2.23
C ALA A 109 37.24 17.60 1.09
N ALA A 110 36.78 18.20 0.00
CA ALA A 110 37.64 18.67 -1.07
C ALA A 110 38.74 19.48 -0.40
N ALA A 111 39.98 19.00 -0.49
CA ALA A 111 41.13 19.72 0.01
C ALA A 111 41.13 21.12 -0.64
N PRO A 112 41.26 22.21 0.13
CA PRO A 112 41.47 23.51 -0.47
C PRO A 112 42.82 23.48 -1.20
N VAL A 113 42.78 23.71 -2.51
CA VAL A 113 43.95 24.04 -3.33
C VAL A 113 44.57 25.30 -2.71
N GLN A 114 45.72 25.16 -2.07
CA GLN A 114 46.48 26.31 -1.58
C GLN A 114 47.08 27.05 -2.80
N PRO A 115 46.90 28.36 -2.93
CA PRO A 115 47.65 29.15 -3.90
C PRO A 115 49.07 29.34 -3.40
N GLN A 116 50.03 29.04 -4.27
CA GLN A 116 51.46 29.28 -4.08
C GLN A 116 51.74 30.78 -4.15
N ASN A 117 52.32 31.36 -3.09
CA ASN A 117 53.42 32.34 -3.13
C ASN A 117 53.86 32.74 -1.72
#